data_AF-G8ZPZ2-F1
#
_entry.id   AF-G8ZPZ2-F1
#
_cell.length_a   1.000
_cell.length_b   1.000
_cell.length_c   1.000
_cell.angle_alpha   90.00
_cell.angle_beta   90.00
_cell.angle_gamma   90.00
#
_symmetry.space_group_name_H-M   'P 1'
#
loop_
_entity.id
_entity.type
_entity.pdbx_description
1 polymer ?
#
loop_
_entity_poly.entity_id
_entity_poly.type
_entity_poly.pdbx_seq_one_letter_code
_entity_poly.pdbx_strand_id
1 'polypeptide(L)'
;MSTFSRWRKVELLDLAEKLKLPNVAHNVRKNELIHTIEDHLNVLNEPLDVEVDYPELKSFYDSIVLKHEEEPEVTAEEEDEESVEEDNKNYNKLDFSEEDDDDSTFKFGFENYLSDIVVKVKEFNESLQDSLSTIQSIDKIFYLIEFYFIMRPLIEHQDAALSLSTLIIWISFSFLLPAIIAYYINFIRYDLTTIEFDPMVFHLAKFLISLAILNLKLSTTGDRWDYVRLGLTSWVHYLGQLPLIFALVGALLTLYIF
;
A
#
# COMPACT_ATOMS: atom_id res chain seq x y z
N MET A 1 19.58 15.82 17.66
CA MET A 1 18.64 14.98 16.88
C MET A 1 19.45 14.09 15.96
N SER A 2 19.12 12.79 15.88
CA SER A 2 19.81 11.84 15.00
C SER A 2 19.64 12.21 13.52
N THR A 3 20.72 12.15 12.74
CA THR A 3 20.72 12.40 11.29
C THR A 3 19.79 11.42 10.55
N PHE A 4 19.67 10.19 11.06
CA PHE A 4 18.81 9.13 10.50
C PHE A 4 17.31 9.31 10.78
N SER A 5 16.93 10.26 11.64
CA SER A 5 15.52 10.53 11.94
C SER A 5 14.71 10.97 10.71
N ARG A 6 15.37 11.60 9.73
CA ARG A 6 14.76 12.08 8.47
C ARG A 6 14.51 10.96 7.44
N TRP A 7 15.15 9.81 7.60
CA TRP A 7 15.13 8.73 6.61
C TRP A 7 13.85 7.88 6.70
N ARG A 8 13.45 7.25 5.59
CA ARG A 8 12.32 6.32 5.57
C ARG A 8 12.77 4.96 6.13
N LYS A 9 11.83 4.20 6.74
CA LYS A 9 12.13 2.89 7.33
C LYS A 9 12.76 1.91 6.31
N VAL A 10 12.38 1.99 5.04
CA VAL A 10 12.91 1.14 3.97
C VAL A 10 14.39 1.45 3.69
N GLU A 11 14.77 2.73 3.67
CA GLU A 11 16.17 3.17 3.46
C GLU A 11 17.07 2.72 4.62
N LEU A 12 16.55 2.77 5.85
CA LEU A 12 17.26 2.28 7.03
C LEU A 12 17.44 0.75 7.02
N LEU A 13 16.48 0.01 6.48
CA LEU A 13 16.60 -1.45 6.34
C LEU A 13 17.62 -1.82 5.25
N ASP A 14 17.64 -1.11 4.13
CA ASP A 14 18.64 -1.29 3.07
C ASP A 14 20.05 -0.97 3.59
N LEU A 15 20.20 0.10 4.36
CA LEU A 15 21.46 0.44 5.03
C LEU A 15 21.88 -0.65 6.02
N ALA A 16 20.96 -1.17 6.84
CA ALA A 16 21.24 -2.24 7.79
C ALA A 16 21.67 -3.55 7.10
N GLU A 17 21.07 -3.87 5.96
CA GLU A 17 21.44 -5.03 5.15
C GLU A 17 22.82 -4.86 4.51
N LYS A 18 23.11 -3.66 3.97
CA LYS A 18 24.44 -3.30 3.44
C LYS A 18 25.54 -3.37 4.51
N LEU A 19 25.25 -2.91 5.73
CA LEU A 19 26.13 -3.03 6.90
C LEU A 19 26.22 -4.45 7.46
N LYS A 20 25.46 -5.41 6.90
CA LYS A 20 25.41 -6.82 7.33
C LYS A 20 25.11 -6.99 8.82
N LEU A 21 24.19 -6.18 9.35
CA LEU A 21 23.80 -6.26 10.76
C LEU A 21 23.12 -7.60 11.05
N PRO A 22 23.71 -8.46 11.90
CA PRO A 22 23.11 -9.75 12.24
C PRO A 22 21.89 -9.49 13.13
N ASN A 23 20.69 -9.80 12.63
CA ASN A 23 19.40 -9.81 13.35
C ASN A 23 18.50 -8.56 13.27
N VAL A 24 18.53 -7.79 12.18
CA VAL A 24 17.47 -6.78 11.96
C VAL A 24 16.22 -7.46 11.39
N ALA A 25 15.24 -7.75 12.26
CA ALA A 25 13.95 -8.25 11.80
C ALA A 25 13.15 -7.16 11.07
N HIS A 26 12.44 -7.51 9.98
CA HIS A 26 11.66 -6.53 9.19
C HIS A 26 10.54 -5.82 9.99
N ASN A 27 10.17 -6.34 11.17
CA ASN A 27 9.15 -5.78 12.06
C ASN A 27 9.69 -4.77 13.10
N VAL A 28 11.00 -4.51 13.17
CA VAL A 28 11.61 -3.59 14.15
C VAL A 28 11.08 -2.16 13.99
N ARG A 29 10.93 -1.42 15.09
CA ARG A 29 10.45 -0.03 15.07
C ARG A 29 11.53 0.88 14.48
N LYS A 30 11.12 1.96 13.79
CA LYS A 30 12.07 2.90 13.14
C LYS A 30 13.11 3.45 14.12
N ASN A 31 12.72 3.79 15.34
CA ASN A 31 13.63 4.35 16.34
C ASN A 31 14.67 3.33 16.84
N GLU A 32 14.24 2.08 17.06
CA GLU A 32 15.14 0.98 17.44
C GLU A 32 16.16 0.69 16.33
N LEU A 33 15.73 0.76 15.07
CA LEU A 33 16.59 0.59 13.90
C LEU A 33 17.65 1.69 13.81
N ILE A 34 17.28 2.94 14.09
CA ILE A 34 18.21 4.07 14.14
C ILE A 34 19.27 3.83 15.22
N HIS A 35 18.86 3.51 16.45
CA HIS A 35 19.81 3.24 17.54
C HIS A 35 20.76 2.09 17.21
N THR A 36 20.26 0.99 16.64
CA THR A 36 21.10 -0.15 16.27
C THR A 36 22.16 0.20 15.23
N ILE A 37 21.79 1.03 14.24
CA ILE A 37 22.72 1.50 13.20
C ILE A 37 23.74 2.47 13.80
N GLU A 38 23.32 3.43 14.63
CA GLU A 38 24.22 4.39 15.28
C GLU A 38 25.21 3.70 16.22
N ASP A 39 24.74 2.78 17.06
CA ASP A 39 25.59 2.00 17.97
C ASP A 39 26.61 1.17 17.18
N HIS A 40 26.20 0.57 16.07
CA HIS A 40 27.13 -0.18 15.22
C HIS A 40 28.19 0.73 14.58
N LEU A 41 27.78 1.88 14.04
CA LEU A 41 28.69 2.84 13.42
C LEU A 41 29.66 3.46 14.42
N ASN A 42 29.25 3.67 15.68
CA ASN A 42 30.10 4.19 16.76
C ASN A 42 31.10 3.15 17.28
N VAL A 43 30.80 1.85 17.17
CA VAL A 43 31.68 0.75 17.60
C VAL A 43 32.74 0.41 16.54
N LEU A 44 32.56 0.83 15.28
CA LEU A 44 33.56 0.61 14.23
C LEU A 44 34.83 1.44 14.52
N ASN A 45 35.96 0.74 14.65
CA ASN A 45 37.28 1.35 14.89
C ASN A 45 37.81 2.18 13.70
N GLU A 46 37.28 1.96 12.49
CA GLU A 46 37.65 2.69 11.28
C GLU A 46 36.38 3.25 10.60
N PRO A 47 36.39 4.51 10.16
CA PRO A 47 35.28 5.07 9.40
C PRO A 47 35.12 4.32 8.07
N LEU A 48 33.88 3.96 7.75
CA LEU A 48 33.57 3.31 6.47
C LEU A 48 33.87 4.27 5.30
N ASP A 49 34.27 3.72 4.16
CA ASP A 49 34.54 4.51 2.96
C ASP A 49 33.24 5.13 2.42
N VAL A 50 33.09 6.43 2.68
CA VAL A 50 31.93 7.23 2.29
C VAL A 50 32.00 7.65 0.82
N GLU A 51 33.17 7.64 0.19
CA GLU A 51 33.32 8.13 -1.18
C GLU A 51 32.85 7.12 -2.22
N VAL A 52 33.01 5.83 -1.94
CA VAL A 52 32.74 4.75 -2.91
C VAL A 52 31.57 3.87 -2.48
N ASP A 53 31.55 3.42 -1.22
CA ASP A 53 30.65 2.34 -0.81
C ASP A 53 29.41 2.85 -0.04
N TYR A 54 29.55 3.93 0.74
CA TYR A 54 28.47 4.43 1.62
C TYR A 54 28.28 5.96 1.57
N PRO A 55 27.93 6.54 0.40
CA PRO A 55 27.77 7.99 0.24
C PRO A 55 26.71 8.59 1.17
N GLU A 56 25.75 7.78 1.61
CA GLU A 56 24.65 8.24 2.46
C GLU A 56 25.09 8.45 3.93
N LEU A 57 26.19 7.83 4.37
CA LEU A 57 26.76 8.01 5.70
C LEU A 57 27.56 9.32 5.83
N LYS A 58 27.76 10.07 4.75
CA LYS A 58 28.52 11.33 4.74
C LYS A 58 27.99 12.34 5.75
N SER A 59 26.68 12.54 5.74
CA SER A 59 26.01 13.46 6.66
C SER A 59 26.14 13.06 8.14
N PHE A 60 26.32 11.77 8.42
CA PHE A 60 26.54 11.27 9.77
C PHE A 60 27.98 11.53 10.23
N TYR A 61 28.99 11.17 9.43
CA TYR A 61 30.38 11.42 9.78
C TYR A 61 30.73 12.92 9.84
N ASP A 62 30.20 13.74 8.92
CA ASP A 62 30.37 15.20 8.97
C ASP A 62 29.83 15.78 10.29
N SER A 63 28.72 15.23 10.81
CA SER A 63 28.13 15.66 12.08
C SER A 63 28.90 15.19 13.33
N ILE A 64 29.70 14.12 13.22
CA ILE A 64 30.60 13.65 14.29
C ILE A 64 31.87 14.49 14.31
N VAL A 65 32.47 14.75 13.15
CA VAL A 65 33.69 15.58 13.03
C VAL A 65 33.45 16.98 13.58
N LEU A 66 32.29 17.59 13.26
CA LEU A 66 31.91 18.91 13.80
C LEU A 66 31.73 18.92 15.33
N LYS A 67 31.36 17.80 15.95
CA LYS A 67 31.29 17.70 17.43
C LYS A 67 32.66 17.53 18.07
N HIS A 68 33.62 16.96 17.36
CA HIS A 68 34.96 16.71 17.89
C HIS A 68 35.91 17.92 17.74
N GLU A 69 35.59 18.88 16.86
CA GLU A 69 36.36 20.12 16.73
C GLU A 69 36.04 21.19 17.79
N GLU A 70 34.97 21.02 18.59
CA GLU A 70 34.52 22.03 19.57
C GLU A 70 34.94 21.75 21.04
N GLU A 71 35.64 20.65 21.35
CA GLU A 71 36.00 20.33 22.75
C GLU A 71 37.53 20.22 22.99
N PRO A 72 38.12 21.08 23.84
CA PRO A 72 39.47 20.83 24.36
C PRO A 72 39.44 19.78 25.49
N GLU A 73 40.39 18.85 25.41
CA GLU A 73 40.77 17.86 26.42
C GLU A 73 40.69 18.35 27.88
N VAL A 74 39.89 17.69 28.71
CA VAL A 74 40.23 17.46 30.12
C VAL A 74 39.73 16.08 30.57
N THR A 75 40.67 15.24 30.97
CA THR A 75 40.51 13.96 31.69
C THR A 75 40.03 14.15 33.13
N ALA A 76 39.07 13.35 33.59
CA ALA A 76 39.16 12.47 34.79
C ALA A 76 37.80 12.22 35.47
N GLU A 77 37.47 10.92 35.58
CA GLU A 77 36.95 10.19 36.74
C GLU A 77 35.64 10.61 37.48
N GLU A 78 34.75 9.60 37.52
CA GLU A 78 33.98 9.10 38.68
C GLU A 78 32.58 9.66 39.05
N GLU A 79 31.66 8.70 39.04
CA GLU A 79 30.58 8.37 40.02
C GLU A 79 29.30 9.22 40.13
N ASP A 80 28.19 8.47 39.98
CA ASP A 80 26.87 8.52 40.62
C ASP A 80 26.31 9.86 41.15
N GLU A 81 25.12 10.24 40.66
CA GLU A 81 23.89 10.25 41.47
C GLU A 81 22.69 10.76 40.63
N GLU A 82 21.66 9.92 40.54
CA GLU A 82 20.32 10.31 40.07
C GLU A 82 19.75 11.41 40.97
N SER A 83 19.61 12.62 40.43
CA SER A 83 18.73 13.64 41.00
C SER A 83 17.70 14.06 39.97
N VAL A 84 16.44 13.74 40.28
CA VAL A 84 15.25 14.18 39.56
C VAL A 84 15.00 15.63 39.93
N GLU A 85 15.39 16.58 39.08
CA GLU A 85 14.94 17.96 39.18
C GLU A 85 13.60 18.10 38.46
N GLU A 86 12.53 18.28 39.25
CA GLU A 86 11.22 18.74 38.78
C GLU A 86 11.33 20.18 38.26
N ASP A 87 11.44 20.30 36.94
CA ASP A 87 11.45 21.55 36.19
C ASP A 87 10.05 22.21 36.25
N ASN A 88 9.83 23.00 37.30
CA ASN A 88 8.60 23.76 37.51
C ASN A 88 8.55 24.97 36.57
N LYS A 89 8.28 24.72 35.28
CA LYS A 89 8.16 25.75 34.24
C LYS A 89 6.91 26.59 34.47
N ASN A 90 7.13 27.81 34.98
CA ASN A 90 6.12 28.82 35.17
C ASN A 90 5.82 29.51 33.82
N TYR A 91 4.76 29.08 33.12
CA TYR A 91 4.36 29.55 31.79
C TYR A 91 3.75 30.98 31.74
N ASN A 92 3.84 31.77 32.81
CA ASN A 92 3.15 33.06 32.92
C ASN A 92 4.02 34.30 32.70
N LYS A 93 5.21 34.15 32.13
CA LYS A 93 6.00 35.26 31.58
C LYS A 93 6.38 34.95 30.14
N LEU A 94 5.39 35.08 29.25
CA LEU A 94 5.67 35.35 27.85
C LEU A 94 6.14 36.81 27.77
N ASP A 95 7.44 36.99 27.70
CA ASP A 95 8.08 38.26 27.38
C ASP A 95 7.95 38.47 25.87
N PHE A 96 7.22 39.50 25.46
CA PHE A 96 7.04 39.91 24.06
C PHE A 96 7.81 41.20 23.75
N SER A 97 8.74 41.59 24.63
CA SER A 97 9.66 42.69 24.35
C SER A 97 10.91 42.11 23.71
N GLU A 98 11.28 42.66 22.56
CA GLU A 98 12.51 42.40 21.80
C GLU A 98 12.46 41.24 20.81
N GLU A 99 11.80 41.50 19.69
CA GLU A 99 12.34 41.19 18.35
C GLU A 99 11.78 42.26 17.41
N ASP A 100 12.32 43.49 17.52
CA ASP A 100 12.28 44.48 16.44
C ASP A 100 13.28 44.02 15.36
N ASP A 101 13.02 42.88 14.73
CA ASP A 101 13.75 42.40 13.56
C ASP A 101 13.00 42.83 12.29
N ASP A 102 13.56 43.87 11.68
CA ASP A 102 13.49 44.27 10.28
C ASP A 102 12.45 43.54 9.40
N ASP A 103 11.40 44.27 9.03
CA ASP A 103 10.79 44.26 7.69
C ASP A 103 10.57 42.88 7.02
N SER A 104 10.23 41.84 7.78
CA SER A 104 9.72 40.59 7.24
C SER A 104 8.29 40.79 6.75
N THR A 105 8.17 41.56 5.67
CA THR A 105 6.93 41.78 4.93
C THR A 105 6.36 40.40 4.65
N PHE A 106 5.24 40.06 5.29
CA PHE A 106 4.57 38.78 5.14
C PHE A 106 4.21 38.59 3.66
N LYS A 107 5.13 37.98 2.91
CA LYS A 107 5.00 37.76 1.49
C LYS A 107 4.27 36.44 1.34
N PHE A 108 2.95 36.51 1.29
CA PHE A 108 2.12 35.35 1.05
C PHE A 108 2.55 34.74 -0.29
N GLY A 109 3.31 33.64 -0.24
CA GLY A 109 3.89 32.96 -1.39
C GLY A 109 2.83 32.19 -2.18
N PHE A 110 1.75 32.86 -2.56
CA PHE A 110 0.63 32.26 -3.29
C PHE A 110 1.08 31.61 -4.59
N GLU A 111 2.09 32.19 -5.25
CA GLU A 111 2.70 31.62 -6.46
C GLU A 111 3.33 30.25 -6.18
N ASN A 112 4.02 30.10 -5.04
CA ASN A 112 4.61 28.83 -4.63
C ASN A 112 3.53 27.79 -4.26
N TYR A 113 2.45 28.23 -3.59
CA TYR A 113 1.32 27.34 -3.29
C TYR A 113 0.60 26.88 -4.55
N LEU A 114 0.39 27.77 -5.53
CA LEU A 114 -0.21 27.40 -6.80
C LEU A 114 0.71 26.46 -7.60
N SER A 115 2.02 26.69 -7.62
CA SER A 115 2.95 25.77 -8.28
C SER A 115 2.94 24.39 -7.62
N ASP A 116 2.90 24.33 -6.28
CA ASP A 116 2.83 23.06 -5.54
C ASP A 116 1.53 22.30 -5.82
N ILE A 117 0.40 23.01 -5.90
CA ILE A 117 -0.88 22.40 -6.28
C ILE A 117 -0.81 21.83 -7.70
N VAL A 118 -0.25 22.57 -8.65
CA VAL A 118 -0.12 22.11 -10.04
C VAL A 118 0.78 20.88 -10.12
N VAL A 119 1.92 20.86 -9.41
CA VAL A 119 2.83 19.71 -9.37
C VAL A 119 2.12 18.49 -8.76
N LYS A 120 1.47 18.64 -7.61
CA LYS A 120 0.74 17.54 -6.96
C LYS A 120 -0.42 17.01 -7.79
N VAL A 121 -1.16 17.88 -8.48
CA VAL A 121 -2.23 17.45 -9.39
C VAL A 121 -1.66 16.69 -10.58
N LYS A 122 -0.51 17.13 -11.12
CA LYS A 122 0.18 16.42 -12.20
C LYS A 122 0.65 15.03 -11.75
N GLU A 123 1.33 14.95 -10.60
CA GLU A 123 1.78 13.68 -10.01
C GLU A 123 0.59 12.74 -9.72
N PHE A 124 -0.51 13.28 -9.17
CA PHE A 124 -1.72 12.50 -8.93
C PHE A 124 -2.33 11.98 -10.23
N ASN A 125 -2.34 12.80 -11.28
CA ASN A 125 -2.84 12.40 -12.59
C ASN A 125 -1.97 11.30 -13.23
N GLU A 126 -0.66 11.44 -13.18
CA GLU A 126 0.29 10.41 -13.64
C GLU A 126 0.11 9.11 -12.83
N SER A 127 -0.02 9.20 -11.51
CA SER A 127 -0.28 8.05 -10.65
C SER A 127 -1.62 7.38 -10.94
N LEU A 128 -2.69 8.16 -11.20
CA LEU A 128 -3.99 7.63 -11.60
C LEU A 128 -3.92 6.94 -12.96
N GLN A 129 -3.21 7.53 -13.92
CA GLN A 129 -3.00 6.97 -15.24
C GLN A 129 -2.25 5.64 -15.14
N ASP A 130 -1.15 5.59 -14.38
CA ASP A 130 -0.39 4.37 -14.15
C ASP A 130 -1.24 3.32 -13.43
N SER A 131 -2.00 3.71 -12.42
CA SER A 131 -2.90 2.80 -11.70
C SER A 131 -3.96 2.22 -12.64
N LEU A 132 -4.64 3.07 -13.43
CA LEU A 132 -5.69 2.67 -14.38
C LEU A 132 -5.15 1.88 -15.58
N SER A 133 -3.86 2.01 -15.90
CA SER A 133 -3.21 1.25 -16.96
C SER A 133 -3.02 -0.23 -16.61
N THR A 134 -3.06 -0.58 -15.32
CA THR A 134 -2.92 -1.98 -14.89
C THR A 134 -4.21 -2.75 -15.10
N ILE A 135 -4.08 -4.00 -15.54
CA ILE A 135 -5.23 -4.88 -15.75
C ILE A 135 -6.05 -5.08 -14.46
N GLN A 136 -5.37 -5.14 -13.31
CA GLN A 136 -5.99 -5.28 -12.00
C GLN A 136 -6.91 -4.10 -11.65
N SER A 137 -6.59 -2.88 -12.08
CA SER A 137 -7.44 -1.71 -11.85
C SER A 137 -8.68 -1.72 -12.74
N ILE A 138 -8.54 -2.14 -14.00
CA ILE A 138 -9.68 -2.32 -14.91
C ILE A 138 -10.63 -3.38 -14.33
N ASP A 139 -10.09 -4.48 -13.82
CA ASP A 139 -10.88 -5.53 -13.16
C ASP A 139 -11.63 -5.00 -11.93
N LYS A 140 -10.96 -4.22 -11.07
CA LYS A 140 -11.61 -3.58 -9.92
C LYS A 140 -12.77 -2.70 -10.36
N ILE A 141 -12.64 -1.95 -11.45
CA ILE A 141 -13.72 -1.12 -12.01
C ILE A 141 -14.88 -2.01 -12.46
N PHE A 142 -14.61 -3.09 -13.21
CA PHE A 142 -15.64 -4.02 -13.65
C PHE A 142 -16.39 -4.65 -12.47
N TYR A 143 -15.68 -5.08 -11.44
CA TYR A 143 -16.29 -5.63 -10.23
C TYR A 143 -17.07 -4.60 -9.44
N LEU A 144 -16.62 -3.35 -9.38
CA LEU A 144 -17.35 -2.28 -8.72
C LEU A 144 -18.67 -2.00 -9.45
N ILE A 145 -18.66 -2.01 -10.78
CA ILE A 145 -19.88 -1.87 -11.58
C ILE A 145 -20.83 -3.06 -11.33
N GLU A 146 -20.35 -4.31 -11.43
CA GLU A 146 -21.17 -5.49 -11.12
C GLU A 146 -21.74 -5.43 -9.69
N PHE A 147 -20.90 -5.09 -8.72
CA PHE A 147 -21.28 -4.96 -7.33
C PHE A 147 -22.36 -3.89 -7.13
N TYR A 148 -22.24 -2.73 -7.79
CA TYR A 148 -23.26 -1.69 -7.75
C TYR A 148 -24.64 -2.21 -8.22
N PHE A 149 -24.68 -2.96 -9.33
CA PHE A 149 -25.94 -3.53 -9.84
C PHE A 149 -26.54 -4.59 -8.90
N ILE A 150 -25.72 -5.37 -8.20
CA ILE A 150 -26.18 -6.35 -7.21
C ILE A 150 -26.63 -5.68 -5.90
N MET A 151 -25.95 -4.61 -5.49
CA MET A 151 -26.27 -3.92 -4.23
C MET A 151 -27.51 -3.07 -4.34
N ARG A 152 -27.82 -2.53 -5.52
CA ARG A 152 -29.03 -1.74 -5.75
C ARG A 152 -30.31 -2.44 -5.25
N PRO A 153 -30.64 -3.67 -5.67
CA PRO A 153 -31.82 -4.36 -5.16
C PRO A 153 -31.73 -4.70 -3.67
N LEU A 154 -30.51 -4.86 -3.12
CA LEU A 154 -30.30 -5.07 -1.68
C LEU A 154 -30.76 -3.87 -0.85
N ILE A 155 -30.61 -2.66 -1.40
CA ILE A 155 -31.00 -1.40 -0.77
C ILE A 155 -32.51 -1.16 -0.97
N GLU A 156 -33.03 -1.53 -2.15
CA GLU A 156 -34.44 -1.30 -2.52
C GLU A 156 -35.42 -2.36 -1.96
N HIS A 157 -34.99 -3.62 -1.78
CA HIS A 157 -35.85 -4.74 -1.37
C HIS A 157 -35.56 -5.23 0.06
N GLN A 158 -36.63 -5.58 0.81
CA GLN A 158 -36.54 -6.04 2.21
C GLN A 158 -36.17 -7.53 2.40
N ASP A 159 -36.13 -8.34 1.34
CA ASP A 159 -35.81 -9.77 1.47
C ASP A 159 -34.31 -10.04 1.58
N ALA A 160 -33.79 -9.86 2.80
CA ALA A 160 -32.37 -10.04 3.14
C ALA A 160 -31.80 -11.42 2.73
N ALA A 161 -32.61 -12.48 2.79
CA ALA A 161 -32.18 -13.84 2.45
C ALA A 161 -31.91 -14.01 0.94
N LEU A 162 -32.79 -13.48 0.08
CA LEU A 162 -32.62 -13.52 -1.37
C LEU A 162 -31.41 -12.68 -1.80
N SER A 163 -31.32 -11.49 -1.21
CA SER A 163 -30.22 -10.54 -1.32
C SER A 163 -28.86 -11.18 -1.01
N LEU A 164 -28.74 -11.86 0.13
CA LEU A 164 -27.51 -12.53 0.54
C LEU A 164 -27.16 -13.72 -0.36
N SER A 165 -28.16 -14.51 -0.79
CA SER A 165 -27.93 -15.62 -1.72
C SER A 165 -27.39 -15.14 -3.08
N THR A 166 -27.89 -14.02 -3.59
CA THR A 166 -27.45 -13.41 -4.85
C THR A 166 -26.00 -12.93 -4.73
N LEU A 167 -25.64 -12.30 -3.60
CA LEU A 167 -24.27 -11.87 -3.32
C LEU A 167 -23.30 -13.06 -3.24
N ILE A 168 -23.67 -14.14 -2.53
CA ILE A 168 -22.84 -15.34 -2.43
C ILE A 168 -22.61 -15.97 -3.81
N ILE A 169 -23.66 -16.06 -4.63
CA ILE A 169 -23.57 -16.60 -5.99
C ILE A 169 -22.67 -15.72 -6.85
N TRP A 170 -22.80 -14.39 -6.77
CA TRP A 170 -21.89 -13.50 -7.47
C TRP A 170 -20.43 -13.69 -7.04
N ILE A 171 -20.13 -13.72 -5.73
CA ILE A 171 -18.77 -13.98 -5.25
C ILE A 171 -18.25 -15.33 -5.79
N SER A 172 -19.10 -16.36 -5.73
CA SER A 172 -18.71 -17.72 -6.13
C SER A 172 -18.43 -17.82 -7.63
N PHE A 173 -19.32 -17.31 -8.48
CA PHE A 173 -19.22 -17.47 -9.94
C PHE A 173 -18.42 -16.38 -10.64
N SER A 174 -18.32 -15.16 -10.07
CA SER A 174 -17.50 -14.08 -10.65
C SER A 174 -16.04 -14.13 -10.19
N PHE A 175 -15.71 -14.74 -9.04
CA PHE A 175 -14.35 -14.76 -8.49
C PHE A 175 -13.85 -16.16 -8.16
N LEU A 176 -14.51 -16.85 -7.22
CA LEU A 176 -13.96 -18.06 -6.61
C LEU A 176 -13.77 -19.18 -7.65
N LEU A 177 -14.81 -19.44 -8.44
CA LEU A 177 -14.81 -20.55 -9.40
C LEU A 177 -13.87 -20.28 -10.60
N PRO A 178 -13.88 -19.09 -11.25
CA PRO A 178 -12.87 -18.75 -12.24
C PRO A 178 -11.44 -18.80 -11.68
N ALA A 179 -11.23 -18.38 -10.41
CA ALA A 179 -9.91 -18.41 -9.78
C ALA A 179 -9.40 -19.84 -9.53
N ILE A 180 -10.25 -20.73 -9.03
CA ILE A 180 -9.92 -22.14 -8.86
C ILE A 180 -9.56 -22.78 -10.21
N ILE A 181 -10.33 -22.48 -11.27
CA ILE A 181 -10.06 -23.00 -12.62
C ILE A 181 -8.72 -22.48 -13.15
N ALA A 182 -8.47 -21.17 -13.03
CA ALA A 182 -7.22 -20.56 -13.47
C ALA A 182 -6.01 -21.13 -12.72
N TYR A 183 -6.11 -21.26 -11.39
CA TYR A 183 -5.10 -21.89 -10.57
C TYR A 183 -4.85 -23.35 -10.99
N TYR A 184 -5.90 -24.14 -11.18
CA TYR A 184 -5.79 -25.55 -11.53
C TYR A 184 -5.17 -25.77 -12.92
N ILE A 185 -5.60 -25.00 -13.93
CA ILE A 185 -5.02 -25.09 -15.28
C ILE A 185 -3.55 -24.66 -15.26
N ASN A 186 -3.24 -23.59 -14.54
CA ASN A 186 -1.88 -23.11 -14.40
C ASN A 186 -0.98 -24.15 -13.70
N PHE A 187 -1.48 -24.80 -12.64
CA PHE A 187 -0.81 -25.91 -11.95
C PHE A 187 -0.52 -27.10 -12.88
N ILE A 188 -1.44 -27.45 -13.79
CA ILE A 188 -1.19 -28.52 -14.77
C ILE A 188 -0.13 -28.10 -15.80
N ARG A 189 -0.20 -26.85 -16.27
CA ARG A 189 0.61 -26.37 -17.40
C ARG A 189 2.06 -26.13 -17.00
N TYR A 190 2.27 -25.60 -15.80
CA TYR A 190 3.57 -25.20 -15.33
C TYR A 190 3.81 -25.88 -13.99
N ASP A 191 4.71 -26.84 -13.99
CA ASP A 191 5.32 -27.43 -12.78
C ASP A 191 6.22 -26.39 -12.05
N LEU A 192 5.86 -25.10 -12.15
CA LEU A 192 6.61 -23.93 -11.71
C LEU A 192 5.91 -23.31 -10.50
N THR A 193 6.65 -23.25 -9.41
CA THR A 193 6.24 -22.71 -8.11
C THR A 193 6.02 -21.19 -8.08
N THR A 194 6.24 -20.48 -9.18
CA THR A 194 6.41 -19.00 -9.16
C THR A 194 5.31 -18.19 -9.81
N ILE A 195 4.46 -18.76 -10.67
CA ILE A 195 3.32 -18.04 -11.26
C ILE A 195 2.07 -18.48 -10.53
N GLU A 196 1.51 -17.61 -9.69
CA GLU A 196 0.36 -17.95 -8.85
C GLU A 196 -0.97 -17.95 -9.63
N PHE A 197 -1.08 -17.19 -10.73
CA PHE A 197 -2.35 -17.02 -11.44
C PHE A 197 -2.21 -16.57 -12.90
N ASP A 198 -2.87 -17.26 -13.84
CA ASP A 198 -2.97 -16.85 -15.24
C ASP A 198 -4.24 -15.98 -15.46
N PRO A 199 -4.10 -14.66 -15.71
CA PRO A 199 -5.24 -13.77 -15.87
C PRO A 199 -6.07 -14.06 -17.12
N MET A 200 -5.46 -14.58 -18.20
CA MET A 200 -6.18 -14.93 -19.42
C MET A 200 -7.13 -16.10 -19.16
N VAL A 201 -6.64 -17.15 -18.51
CA VAL A 201 -7.45 -18.32 -18.17
C VAL A 201 -8.59 -17.93 -17.22
N PHE A 202 -8.33 -17.02 -16.29
CA PHE A 202 -9.35 -16.50 -15.39
C PHE A 202 -10.51 -15.82 -16.13
N HIS A 203 -10.21 -14.87 -17.02
CA HIS A 203 -11.25 -14.18 -17.79
C HIS A 203 -12.00 -15.12 -18.73
N LEU A 204 -11.30 -16.07 -19.36
CA LEU A 204 -11.92 -17.07 -20.23
C LEU A 204 -12.84 -18.01 -19.43
N ALA A 205 -12.44 -18.43 -18.24
CA ALA A 205 -13.29 -19.21 -17.34
C ALA A 205 -14.54 -18.42 -16.93
N LYS A 206 -14.37 -17.16 -16.48
CA LYS A 206 -15.49 -16.27 -16.12
C LYS A 206 -16.45 -16.08 -17.29
N PHE A 207 -15.93 -15.93 -18.51
CA PHE A 207 -16.73 -15.81 -19.73
C PHE A 207 -17.58 -17.06 -19.96
N LEU A 208 -16.97 -18.26 -19.90
CA LEU A 208 -17.67 -19.53 -20.12
C LEU A 208 -18.73 -19.79 -19.04
N ILE A 209 -18.43 -19.48 -17.79
CA ILE A 209 -19.37 -19.59 -16.67
C ILE A 209 -20.56 -18.65 -16.87
N SER A 210 -20.29 -17.38 -17.20
CA SER A 210 -21.33 -16.38 -17.44
C SER A 210 -22.22 -16.80 -18.62
N LEU A 211 -21.62 -17.31 -19.69
CA LEU A 211 -22.34 -17.87 -20.83
C LEU A 211 -23.21 -19.07 -20.44
N ALA A 212 -22.68 -19.99 -19.62
CA ALA A 212 -23.43 -21.16 -19.17
C ALA A 212 -24.63 -20.76 -18.29
N ILE A 213 -24.45 -19.81 -17.37
CA ILE A 213 -25.53 -19.31 -16.50
C ILE A 213 -26.61 -18.62 -17.33
N LEU A 214 -26.25 -17.78 -18.30
CA LEU A 214 -27.21 -17.10 -19.18
C LEU A 214 -28.04 -18.06 -20.04
N ASN A 215 -27.48 -19.21 -20.40
CA ASN A 215 -28.17 -20.23 -21.18
C ASN A 215 -28.88 -21.29 -20.31
N LEU A 216 -28.77 -21.21 -18.99
CA LEU A 216 -29.38 -22.17 -18.09
C LEU A 216 -30.90 -21.96 -18.06
N LYS A 217 -31.67 -22.97 -18.50
CA LYS A 217 -33.14 -22.97 -18.32
C LYS A 217 -33.47 -23.49 -16.92
N LEU A 218 -33.70 -22.60 -15.96
CA LEU A 218 -34.05 -23.00 -14.58
C LEU A 218 -35.52 -23.46 -14.50
N SER A 219 -35.75 -24.79 -14.42
CA SER A 219 -37.07 -25.44 -14.31
C SER A 219 -37.74 -25.24 -12.94
N THR A 220 -39.05 -24.94 -12.89
CA THR A 220 -39.92 -24.57 -11.74
C THR A 220 -40.27 -25.65 -10.71
N THR A 221 -39.69 -26.84 -10.79
CA THR A 221 -40.02 -27.92 -9.84
C THR A 221 -39.29 -27.72 -8.51
N GLY A 222 -40.06 -27.47 -7.44
CA GLY A 222 -39.60 -27.06 -6.10
C GLY A 222 -38.77 -28.13 -5.41
N ASP A 223 -37.48 -27.83 -5.24
CA ASP A 223 -36.48 -28.76 -4.76
C ASP A 223 -35.52 -28.04 -3.80
N ARG A 224 -34.68 -28.79 -3.06
CA ARG A 224 -33.78 -28.26 -2.00
C ARG A 224 -32.80 -27.15 -2.45
N TRP A 225 -32.74 -26.85 -3.74
CA TRP A 225 -31.88 -25.85 -4.37
C TRP A 225 -32.58 -24.52 -4.67
N ASP A 226 -33.78 -24.29 -4.12
CA ASP A 226 -34.58 -23.09 -4.39
C ASP A 226 -33.81 -21.78 -4.12
N TYR A 227 -33.00 -21.68 -3.07
CA TYR A 227 -32.19 -20.48 -2.80
C TYR A 227 -31.08 -20.24 -3.83
N VAL A 228 -30.37 -21.29 -4.24
CA VAL A 228 -29.30 -21.17 -5.26
C VAL A 228 -29.91 -20.77 -6.59
N ARG A 229 -31.04 -21.39 -6.91
CA ARG A 229 -31.81 -21.06 -8.10
C ARG A 229 -32.30 -19.61 -8.08
N LEU A 230 -32.94 -19.20 -6.99
CA LEU A 230 -33.48 -17.84 -6.85
C LEU A 230 -32.37 -16.81 -6.97
N GLY A 231 -31.23 -17.06 -6.32
CA GLY A 231 -30.07 -16.19 -6.45
C GLY A 231 -29.43 -16.20 -7.85
N LEU A 232 -29.42 -17.33 -8.57
CA LEU A 232 -28.99 -17.38 -9.97
C LEU A 232 -29.95 -16.60 -10.88
N THR A 233 -31.27 -16.73 -10.68
CA THR A 233 -32.25 -15.96 -11.45
C THR A 233 -32.14 -14.46 -11.16
N SER A 234 -31.91 -14.08 -9.91
CA SER A 234 -31.64 -12.70 -9.51
C SER A 234 -30.35 -12.18 -10.12
N TRP A 235 -29.28 -12.98 -10.10
CA TRP A 235 -28.00 -12.65 -10.74
C TRP A 235 -28.18 -12.35 -12.23
N VAL A 236 -28.88 -13.24 -12.96
CA VAL A 236 -29.18 -13.04 -14.39
C VAL A 236 -30.04 -11.80 -14.60
N HIS A 237 -31.03 -11.57 -13.74
CA HIS A 237 -31.93 -10.43 -13.85
C HIS A 237 -31.21 -9.08 -13.64
N TYR A 238 -30.34 -8.98 -12.63
CA TYR A 238 -29.69 -7.72 -12.27
C TYR A 238 -28.45 -7.42 -13.11
N LEU A 239 -27.63 -8.43 -13.41
CA LEU A 239 -26.38 -8.24 -14.14
C LEU A 239 -26.54 -8.44 -15.66
N GLY A 240 -27.54 -9.20 -16.09
CA GLY A 240 -27.75 -9.49 -17.52
C GLY A 240 -26.47 -10.01 -18.18
N GLN A 241 -26.06 -9.35 -19.26
CA GLN A 241 -24.88 -9.72 -20.04
C GLN A 241 -23.57 -9.08 -19.55
N LEU A 242 -23.60 -8.21 -18.52
CA LEU A 242 -22.42 -7.47 -18.07
C LEU A 242 -21.22 -8.37 -17.72
N PRO A 243 -21.39 -9.46 -16.94
CA PRO A 243 -20.24 -10.29 -16.54
C PRO A 243 -19.58 -10.99 -17.74
N LEU A 244 -20.38 -11.33 -18.75
CA LEU A 244 -19.91 -11.90 -20.01
C LEU A 244 -19.11 -10.88 -20.82
N ILE A 245 -19.63 -9.65 -20.95
CA ILE A 245 -18.96 -8.57 -21.68
C ILE A 245 -17.64 -8.20 -20.98
N PHE A 246 -17.65 -8.01 -19.66
CA PHE A 246 -16.44 -7.70 -18.90
C PHE A 246 -15.41 -8.82 -18.95
N ALA A 247 -15.83 -10.09 -18.90
CA ALA A 247 -14.93 -11.22 -19.08
C ALA A 247 -14.32 -11.25 -20.49
N LEU A 248 -15.10 -10.95 -21.54
CA LEU A 248 -14.58 -10.85 -22.91
C LEU A 248 -13.58 -9.70 -23.06
N VAL A 249 -13.90 -8.52 -22.54
CA VAL A 249 -13.00 -7.36 -22.57
C VAL A 249 -11.72 -7.64 -21.78
N GLY A 250 -11.82 -8.24 -20.59
CA GLY A 250 -10.67 -8.66 -19.80
C GLY A 250 -9.77 -9.65 -20.56
N ALA A 251 -10.36 -10.65 -21.22
CA ALA A 251 -9.62 -11.59 -22.06
C ALA A 251 -8.91 -10.89 -23.25
N LEU A 252 -9.58 -9.96 -23.93
CA LEU A 252 -8.97 -9.19 -25.01
C LEU A 252 -7.84 -8.28 -24.52
N LEU A 253 -7.99 -7.66 -23.34
CA LEU A 253 -6.94 -6.86 -22.72
C LEU A 253 -5.74 -7.72 -22.33
N THR A 254 -5.96 -8.91 -21.77
CA THR A 254 -4.84 -9.84 -21.50
C THR A 254 -4.07 -10.21 -22.76
N LEU A 255 -4.76 -10.39 -23.89
CA LEU A 255 -4.13 -10.68 -25.19
C LEU A 255 -3.40 -9.48 -25.80
N TYR A 256 -3.76 -8.25 -25.43
CA TYR A 256 -3.08 -7.05 -25.92
C TYR A 256 -1.80 -6.76 -25.14
N ILE A 257 -1.79 -7.09 -23.85
CA ILE A 257 -0.67 -6.82 -22.94
C ILE A 257 0.41 -7.91 -23.03
N PHE A 258 0.04 -9.15 -23.38
CA PHE A 258 0.95 -10.26 -23.65
C PHE A 258 1.41 -10.32 -25.11
#